data_AF-A0A4R5XE63-F1
#
_entry.id   AF-A0A4R5XE63-F1
#
_cell.length_a   1.000
_cell.length_b   1.000
_cell.length_c   1.000
_cell.angle_alpha   90.00
_cell.angle_beta   90.00
_cell.angle_gamma   90.00
#
_symmetry.space_group_name_H-M   'P 1'
#
loop_
_entity.id
_entity.type
_entity.pdbx_description
1 polymer ?
#
loop_
_entity_poly.entity_id
_entity_poly.type
_entity_poly.pdbx_seq_one_letter_code
_entity_poly.pdbx_strand_id
1 'polypeptide(L)'
;MSGLVVRVILSPDVVTMTERELSDEIRAVTTMARLQALAGQHVVIANLMQSLGQDGAATESFLHRELHLPAPVLVQQRRAVMFA
;
A
#
# COMPACT_ATOMS: atom_id res chain seq x y z
N MET A 1 4.66 -4.14 -9.15
CA MET A 1 4.93 -4.13 -7.69
C MET A 1 3.96 -5.07 -7.01
N SER A 2 4.30 -6.31 -6.65
CA SER A 2 3.34 -7.34 -6.21
C SER A 2 2.73 -7.16 -4.80
N GLY A 3 3.21 -6.20 -4.00
CA GLY A 3 2.80 -6.06 -2.59
C GLY A 3 3.47 -7.05 -1.64
N LEU A 4 4.40 -7.87 -2.13
CA LEU A 4 5.24 -8.75 -1.32
C LEU A 4 6.32 -7.94 -0.61
N VAL A 5 6.54 -8.25 0.66
CA VAL A 5 7.65 -7.69 1.45
C VAL A 5 8.94 -8.38 1.03
N VAL A 6 9.88 -7.60 0.50
CA VAL A 6 11.18 -8.12 0.03
C VAL A 6 12.23 -8.07 1.15
N ARG A 7 12.19 -7.03 1.98
CA ARG A 7 13.18 -6.81 3.03
C ARG A 7 12.60 -5.96 4.16
N VAL A 8 12.99 -6.29 5.38
CA VAL A 8 12.79 -5.47 6.57
C VAL A 8 14.17 -5.07 7.08
N ILE A 9 14.35 -3.77 7.33
CA ILE A 9 15.58 -3.21 7.91
C ILE A 9 15.18 -2.61 9.24
N LEU A 10 15.85 -3.04 10.31
CA LEU A 10 15.57 -2.59 11.67
C LEU A 10 16.59 -1.51 12.07
N SER A 11 16.12 -0.47 12.78
CA SER A 11 17.02 0.45 13.47
C SER A 11 17.75 -0.29 14.61
N PRO A 12 18.99 0.08 14.96
CA PRO A 12 19.61 -0.39 16.19
C PRO A 12 18.77 -0.12 17.46
N ASP A 13 17.93 0.91 17.44
CA ASP A 13 17.12 1.34 18.59
C ASP A 13 16.01 0.33 18.97
N VAL A 14 15.71 -0.66 18.11
CA VAL A 14 14.70 -1.69 18.42
C VAL A 14 15.03 -2.51 19.67
N VAL A 15 16.28 -2.47 20.15
CA VAL A 15 16.70 -3.11 21.40
C VAL A 15 16.03 -2.52 22.64
N THR A 16 15.45 -1.32 22.55
CA THR A 16 14.69 -0.72 23.65
C THR A 16 13.23 -1.16 23.68
N MET A 17 12.79 -1.94 22.69
CA MET A 17 11.42 -2.42 22.54
C MET A 17 11.28 -3.85 23.07
N THR A 18 10.12 -4.17 23.60
CA THR A 18 9.72 -5.56 23.82
C THR A 18 9.50 -6.26 22.47
N GLU A 19 9.59 -7.59 22.46
CA GLU A 19 9.28 -8.40 21.27
C GLU A 19 7.89 -8.08 20.70
N ARG A 20 6.91 -7.83 21.59
CA ARG A 20 5.56 -7.48 21.19
C ARG A 20 5.50 -6.14 20.47
N GLU A 21 6.12 -5.11 21.03
CA GLU A 21 6.17 -3.77 20.42
C GLU A 21 6.88 -3.82 19.06
N LEU A 22 8.00 -4.53 18.97
CA LEU A 22 8.73 -4.69 17.71
C LEU A 22 7.90 -5.44 16.66
N SER A 23 7.22 -6.52 17.06
CA SER A 23 6.33 -7.28 16.17
C SER A 23 5.17 -6.43 15.67
N ASP A 24 4.57 -5.63 16.55
CA ASP A 24 3.51 -4.70 16.19
C ASP A 24 4.01 -3.63 15.21
N GLU A 25 5.19 -3.04 15.43
CA GLU A 25 5.78 -2.07 14.51
C GLU A 25 6.11 -2.68 13.14
N ILE A 26 6.75 -3.85 13.09
CA ILE A 26 7.05 -4.54 11.83
C ILE A 26 5.76 -4.83 11.07
N ARG A 27 4.74 -5.38 11.75
CA ARG A 27 3.44 -5.68 11.12
C ARG A 27 2.80 -4.40 10.57
N ALA A 28 2.90 -3.31 11.32
CA ALA A 28 2.37 -2.02 10.93
C ALA A 28 3.08 -1.52 9.65
N VAL A 29 4.42 -1.37 9.67
CA VAL A 29 5.20 -0.85 8.55
C VAL A 29 5.05 -1.71 7.29
N THR A 30 5.10 -3.04 7.44
CA THR A 30 4.95 -3.97 6.31
C THR A 30 3.55 -3.91 5.70
N THR A 31 2.50 -3.72 6.51
CA THR A 31 1.13 -3.51 6.02
C THR A 31 1.04 -2.23 5.19
N MET A 32 1.66 -1.13 5.65
CA MET A 32 1.69 0.11 4.87
C MET A 32 2.48 -0.01 3.58
N ALA A 33 3.65 -0.66 3.61
CA ALA A 33 4.44 -0.90 2.41
C ALA A 33 3.65 -1.71 1.36
N ARG A 34 2.91 -2.72 1.80
CA ARG A 34 2.00 -3.49 0.93
C ARG A 34 0.91 -2.61 0.32
N LEU A 35 0.23 -1.79 1.13
CA LEU A 35 -0.82 -0.89 0.64
C LEU A 35 -0.27 0.12 -0.39
N GLN A 36 0.91 0.68 -0.14
CA GLN A 36 1.57 1.58 -1.09
C GLN A 36 1.92 0.88 -2.40
N ALA A 37 2.42 -0.35 -2.35
CA ALA A 37 2.70 -1.12 -3.56
C ALA A 37 1.43 -1.42 -4.38
N LEU A 38 0.31 -1.75 -3.72
CA LEU A 38 -0.97 -1.97 -4.39
C LEU A 38 -1.55 -0.68 -4.98
N ALA A 39 -1.45 0.45 -4.28
CA ALA A 39 -1.79 1.76 -4.85
C ALA A 39 -0.90 2.14 -6.04
N GLY A 40 0.39 1.75 -6.01
CA GLY A 40 1.27 1.87 -7.16
C GLY A 40 0.78 1.07 -8.37
N GLN A 41 0.29 -0.16 -8.16
CA GLN A 41 -0.34 -0.94 -9.22
C GLN A 41 -1.62 -0.25 -9.75
N HIS A 42 -2.45 0.30 -8.85
CA HIS A 42 -3.66 1.03 -9.23
C HIS A 42 -3.33 2.10 -10.28
N VAL A 43 -2.35 2.95 -10.00
CA VAL A 43 -1.95 4.05 -10.91
C VAL A 43 -1.47 3.52 -12.26
N VAL A 44 -0.64 2.48 -12.24
CA VAL A 44 -0.10 1.90 -13.49
C VAL A 44 -1.22 1.34 -14.37
N ILE A 45 -2.15 0.58 -13.78
CA ILE A 45 -3.24 -0.04 -14.54
C ILE A 45 -4.27 1.02 -14.98
N ALA A 46 -4.58 2.00 -14.12
CA ALA A 46 -5.45 3.11 -14.50
C ALA A 46 -4.94 3.87 -15.72
N ASN A 47 -3.64 4.21 -15.74
CA ASN A 47 -3.01 4.88 -16.87
C ASN A 47 -3.03 4.00 -18.14
N LEU A 48 -2.80 2.69 -17.99
CA LEU A 48 -2.89 1.75 -19.11
C LEU A 48 -4.32 1.70 -19.69
N MET A 49 -5.34 1.55 -18.85
CA MET A 49 -6.74 1.54 -19.29
C MET A 49 -7.14 2.85 -19.97
N GLN A 50 -6.71 3.99 -19.43
CA GLN A 50 -6.93 5.29 -20.06
C GLN A 50 -6.29 5.38 -21.45
N SER A 51 -5.04 4.91 -21.60
CA SER A 51 -4.37 4.87 -22.91
C SER A 51 -5.05 3.96 -23.94
N LEU A 52 -5.81 2.97 -23.47
CA LEU A 52 -6.62 2.07 -24.30
C LEU A 52 -8.03 2.64 -24.59
N GLY A 53 -8.32 3.86 -24.14
CA GLY A 53 -9.59 4.54 -24.36
C GLY A 53 -10.74 4.02 -23.48
N GLN A 54 -10.43 3.35 -22.37
CA GLN A 54 -11.45 2.88 -21.42
C GLN A 54 -12.05 4.05 -20.63
N ASP A 55 -13.32 3.90 -20.25
CA ASP A 55 -14.00 4.85 -19.38
C ASP A 55 -13.36 4.88 -17.98
N GLY A 56 -13.17 6.08 -17.44
CA GLY A 56 -12.49 6.29 -16.16
C GLY A 56 -13.28 5.74 -14.96
N ALA A 57 -14.60 5.87 -14.96
CA ALA A 57 -15.44 5.40 -13.86
C ALA A 57 -15.56 3.86 -13.87
N ALA A 58 -15.70 3.26 -15.05
CA ALA A 58 -15.66 1.81 -15.21
C ALA A 58 -14.29 1.24 -14.76
N THR A 59 -13.20 1.91 -15.15
CA THR A 59 -11.83 1.54 -14.75
C THR A 59 -11.66 1.61 -13.23
N GLU A 60 -12.08 2.70 -12.59
CA GLU A 60 -11.98 2.85 -11.13
C GLU A 60 -12.73 1.73 -10.39
N SER A 61 -13.96 1.44 -10.82
CA SER A 61 -14.77 0.37 -10.24
C SER A 61 -14.10 -1.00 -10.38
N PHE A 62 -13.55 -1.29 -11.56
CA PHE A 62 -12.81 -2.54 -11.83
C PHE A 62 -11.56 -2.66 -10.94
N LEU A 63 -10.74 -1.61 -10.86
CA LEU A 63 -9.54 -1.59 -10.03
C LEU A 63 -9.85 -1.82 -8.56
N HIS A 64 -10.92 -1.20 -8.05
CA HIS A 64 -11.29 -1.31 -6.65
C HIS A 64 -11.97 -2.64 -6.31
N ARG A 65 -12.92 -3.09 -7.13
CA ARG A 65 -13.77 -4.26 -6.82
C ARG A 65 -13.16 -5.58 -7.26
N GLU A 66 -12.55 -5.63 -8.44
CA GLU A 66 -12.05 -6.89 -9.00
C GLU A 66 -10.58 -7.10 -8.64
N LEU A 67 -9.75 -6.07 -8.84
CA LEU A 67 -8.31 -6.16 -8.55
C LEU A 67 -7.95 -5.80 -7.11
N HIS A 68 -8.92 -5.32 -6.31
CA HIS A 68 -8.71 -4.94 -4.90
C HIS A 68 -7.56 -3.94 -4.71
N LEU A 69 -7.37 -3.06 -5.70
CA LEU A 69 -6.30 -2.07 -5.70
C LEU A 69 -6.81 -0.76 -5.11
N PRO A 70 -6.32 -0.35 -3.92
CA PRO A 70 -6.80 0.83 -3.24
C PRO A 70 -6.39 2.10 -4.00
N ALA A 71 -7.24 3.13 -3.95
CA ALA A 71 -6.89 4.43 -4.47
C ALA A 71 -5.71 5.05 -3.69
N PRO A 72 -4.74 5.71 -4.37
CA PRO A 72 -3.57 6.30 -3.71
C PRO A 72 -3.91 7.29 -2.59
N VAL A 73 -4.99 8.08 -2.75
CA VAL A 73 -5.45 9.04 -1.74
C VAL A 73 -5.82 8.34 -0.43
N LEU A 74 -6.51 7.21 -0.48
CA LEU A 74 -6.90 6.45 0.71
C LEU A 74 -5.67 5.89 1.44
N VAL A 75 -4.67 5.41 0.68
CA VAL A 75 -3.41 4.94 1.27
C VAL A 75 -2.65 6.08 1.94
N GLN A 76 -2.65 7.28 1.34
CA GLN A 76 -2.01 8.45 1.93
C GLN A 76 -2.70 8.89 3.23
N GLN A 77 -4.03 8.90 3.27
CA GLN A 77 -4.80 9.18 4.49
C GLN A 77 -4.51 8.14 5.58
N ARG A 78 -4.48 6.86 5.22
CA ARG A 78 -4.17 5.78 6.18
C ARG A 78 -2.75 5.88 6.74
N ARG A 79 -1.79 6.31 5.91
CA ARG A 79 -0.42 6.59 6.35
C ARG A 79 -0.38 7.71 7.37
N ALA A 80 -1.13 8.80 7.13
CA ALA A 80 -1.19 9.93 8.05
C ALA A 80 -1.76 9.50 9.41
N VAL A 81 -2.85 8.73 9.45
CA VAL A 81 -3.44 8.23 10.70
C VAL A 81 -2.49 7.29 11.47
N MET A 82 -1.72 6.49 10.74
CA MET A 82 -0.87 5.46 11.34
C MET A 82 0.44 6.00 11.93
N PHE A 83 0.92 7.13 11.44
CA PHE A 83 2.15 7.78 11.91
C PHE A 83 1.89 9.16 12.56
N ALA A 84 0.63 9.46 12.89
CA ALA A 84 0.25 10.61 13.70
C ALA A 84 0.40 10.29 15.19
#